data_AF-A0A7C1KX56-F1
#
_entry.id   AF-A0A7C1KX56-F1
#
_cell.length_a   1.000
_cell.length_b   1.000
_cell.length_c   1.000
_cell.angle_alpha   90.00
_cell.angle_beta   90.00
_cell.angle_gamma   90.00
#
_symmetry.space_group_name_H-M   'P 1'
#
loop_
_entity.id
_entity.type
_entity.pdbx_description
1 polymer ?
#
loop_
_entity_poly.entity_id
_entity_poly.type
_entity_poly.pdbx_seq_one_letter_code
_entity_poly.pdbx_strand_id
1 'polypeptide(L)'
;MAYNEKDMIKESIEAIKKNNLMYISDIFAFVPFSNQTFYTHKLDKLDSIKKELNNNRIKTKHSLKEKWYKSDNPTVQIALYKLIGTEDEVHRLSGTRQEQTHSGEIIIKTHEGDSKL
;
A
#
# COMPACT_ATOMS: atom_id res chain seq x y z
N MET A 1 31.85 -2.28 9.65
CA MET A 1 31.83 -3.75 9.43
C MET A 1 31.19 -3.98 8.07
N ALA A 2 31.87 -4.69 7.17
CA ALA A 2 31.30 -4.99 5.86
C ALA A 2 30.27 -6.12 6.03
N TYR A 3 28.99 -5.79 5.98
CA TYR A 3 27.94 -6.79 5.94
C TYR A 3 28.05 -7.55 4.61
N ASN A 4 27.95 -8.88 4.67
CA ASN A 4 27.84 -9.69 3.46
C ASN A 4 26.41 -9.54 2.91
N GLU A 5 26.28 -9.24 1.63
CA GLU A 5 24.99 -9.05 0.96
C GLU A 5 24.06 -10.25 1.17
N LYS A 6 24.60 -11.48 1.16
CA LYS A 6 23.82 -12.71 1.42
C LYS A 6 23.21 -12.73 2.82
N ASP A 7 23.95 -12.29 3.82
CA ASP A 7 23.49 -12.26 5.20
C ASP A 7 22.41 -11.19 5.37
N MET A 8 22.58 -10.02 4.76
CA MET A 8 21.56 -8.96 4.74
C MET A 8 20.25 -9.41 4.11
N ILE A 9 20.30 -10.15 2.99
CA ILE A 9 19.11 -10.70 2.33
C ILE A 9 18.40 -11.67 3.26
N LYS A 10 19.15 -12.57 3.90
CA LYS A 10 18.61 -13.58 4.80
C LYS A 10 17.94 -12.93 6.01
N GLU A 11 18.62 -12.00 6.68
CA GLU A 11 18.10 -11.25 7.83
C GLU A 11 16.84 -10.46 7.46
N SER A 12 16.84 -9.80 6.30
CA SER A 12 15.66 -9.07 5.81
C SER A 12 14.46 -10.00 5.61
N ILE A 13 14.65 -11.14 4.93
CA ILE A 13 13.58 -12.11 4.69
C ILE A 13 13.06 -12.71 6.00
N GLU A 14 13.95 -13.01 6.94
CA GLU A 14 13.59 -13.55 8.24
C GLU A 14 12.79 -12.55 9.07
N ALA A 15 13.22 -11.28 9.10
CA ALA A 15 12.49 -10.18 9.73
C ALA A 15 11.10 -9.98 9.12
N ILE A 16 10.99 -10.03 7.79
CA ILE A 16 9.72 -9.92 7.04
C ILE A 16 8.75 -11.03 7.46
N LYS A 17 9.22 -12.28 7.53
CA LYS A 17 8.37 -13.43 7.86
C LYS A 17 7.97 -13.43 9.33
N LYS A 18 8.91 -13.17 10.24
CA LYS A 18 8.70 -13.24 11.69
C LYS A 18 7.72 -12.17 12.18
N ASN A 19 7.81 -10.96 11.63
CA ASN A 19 7.01 -9.81 12.08
C ASN A 19 5.87 -9.46 11.12
N ASN A 20 5.61 -10.28 10.09
CA ASN A 20 4.59 -10.02 9.05
C ASN A 20 4.73 -8.63 8.41
N LEU A 21 5.96 -8.21 8.10
CA LEU A 21 6.23 -6.88 7.55
C LEU A 21 5.64 -6.76 6.15
N MET A 22 5.09 -5.59 5.83
CA MET A 22 4.45 -5.32 4.55
C MET A 22 5.17 -4.24 3.75
N TYR A 23 5.92 -3.36 4.41
CA TYR A 23 6.67 -2.27 3.78
C TYR A 23 8.17 -2.42 4.00
N ILE A 24 8.97 -1.92 3.05
CA ILE A 24 10.43 -1.92 3.15
C ILE A 24 10.89 -1.05 4.32
N SER A 25 10.20 0.07 4.57
CA SER A 25 10.46 0.97 5.70
C SER A 25 10.51 0.24 7.04
N ASP A 26 9.63 -0.76 7.20
CA ASP A 26 9.45 -1.44 8.48
C ASP A 26 10.59 -2.41 8.74
N ILE A 27 11.28 -2.90 7.70
CA ILE A 27 12.43 -3.81 7.81
C ILE A 27 13.51 -3.18 8.69
N PHE A 28 13.74 -1.87 8.56
CA PHE A 28 14.81 -1.15 9.24
C PHE A 28 14.66 -1.11 10.77
N ALA A 29 13.46 -1.36 11.30
CA ALA A 29 13.24 -1.49 12.74
C ALA A 29 13.68 -2.86 13.30
N PHE A 30 13.89 -3.86 12.44
CA PHE A 30 14.14 -5.26 12.82
C PHE A 30 15.47 -5.82 12.29
N VAL A 31 16.30 -4.99 11.67
CA VAL A 31 17.61 -5.37 11.12
C VAL A 31 18.72 -4.47 11.67
N PRO A 32 19.97 -4.93 11.75
CA PRO A 32 21.06 -4.17 12.37
C PRO A 32 21.70 -3.11 11.45
N PHE A 33 21.30 -3.04 10.17
CA PHE A 33 21.87 -2.13 9.17
C PHE A 33 20.93 -0.97 8.82
N SER A 34 21.51 0.14 8.35
CA SER A 34 20.73 1.34 7.98
C SER A 34 20.04 1.19 6.63
N ASN A 35 19.04 2.04 6.39
CA ASN A 35 18.39 2.19 5.09
C ASN A 35 19.41 2.51 3.97
N GLN A 36 20.43 3.33 4.25
CA GLN A 36 21.48 3.67 3.30
C GLN A 36 22.25 2.44 2.84
N THR A 37 22.61 1.54 3.76
CA THR A 37 23.28 0.27 3.41
C THR A 37 22.34 -0.59 2.56
N PHE A 38 21.05 -0.67 2.92
CA PHE A 38 20.06 -1.44 2.18
C PHE A 38 19.94 -1.02 0.70
N TYR A 39 19.84 0.29 0.44
CA TYR A 39 19.73 0.84 -0.92
C TYR A 39 21.05 0.80 -1.67
N THR A 40 22.19 0.97 -0.99
CA THR A 40 23.53 0.83 -1.62
C THR A 40 23.71 -0.56 -2.23
N HIS A 41 23.26 -1.61 -1.52
CA HIS A 41 23.29 -2.99 -2.01
C HIS A 41 22.10 -3.35 -2.94
N LYS A 42 21.23 -2.39 -3.29
CA LYS A 42 20.06 -2.59 -4.18
C LYS A 42 19.14 -3.72 -3.73
N LEU A 43 19.09 -4.00 -2.42
CA LEU A 43 18.25 -5.05 -1.82
C LEU A 43 16.76 -4.76 -2.05
N ASP A 44 16.39 -3.48 -2.19
CA ASP A 44 15.05 -3.02 -2.53
C ASP A 44 14.56 -3.55 -3.89
N LYS A 45 15.49 -3.89 -4.80
CA LYS A 45 15.16 -4.36 -6.15
C LYS A 45 15.00 -5.87 -6.25
N LEU A 46 15.45 -6.63 -5.25
CA LEU A 46 15.41 -8.08 -5.27
C LEU A 46 13.97 -8.61 -5.22
N ASP A 47 13.63 -9.45 -6.20
CA ASP A 47 12.32 -10.06 -6.30
C ASP A 47 11.98 -10.93 -5.09
N SER A 48 12.96 -11.58 -4.47
CA SER A 48 12.76 -12.37 -3.25
C SER A 48 12.18 -11.54 -2.12
N ILE A 49 12.72 -10.35 -1.88
CA ILE A 49 12.27 -9.45 -0.80
C ILE A 49 10.89 -8.88 -1.14
N LYS A 50 10.71 -8.36 -2.37
CA LYS A 50 9.42 -7.83 -2.83
C LYS A 50 8.31 -8.87 -2.77
N LYS A 51 8.60 -10.11 -3.19
CA LYS A 51 7.65 -11.22 -3.18
C LYS A 51 7.21 -11.56 -1.76
N GLU A 52 8.12 -11.59 -0.80
CA GLU A 52 7.76 -11.88 0.60
C GLU A 52 6.92 -10.77 1.23
N LEU A 53 7.26 -9.49 1.00
CA LEU A 53 6.43 -8.37 1.42
C LEU A 53 5.02 -8.43 0.80
N ASN A 54 4.94 -8.76 -0.50
CA ASN A 54 3.65 -8.90 -1.18
C ASN A 54 2.85 -10.11 -0.68
N ASN A 55 3.51 -11.23 -0.41
CA ASN A 55 2.88 -12.41 0.18
C ASN A 55 2.24 -12.08 1.53
N ASN A 56 2.95 -11.35 2.40
CA ASN A 56 2.42 -10.90 3.68
C ASN A 56 1.19 -9.99 3.51
N ARG A 57 1.23 -9.06 2.55
CA ARG A 57 0.06 -8.23 2.20
C ARG A 57 -1.13 -9.06 1.74
N ILE A 58 -0.91 -10.00 0.82
CA ILE A 58 -1.97 -10.87 0.28
C ILE A 58 -2.56 -11.73 1.39
N LYS A 59 -1.71 -12.39 2.19
CA LYS A 59 -2.15 -13.21 3.33
C LYS A 59 -2.95 -12.39 4.34
N THR A 60 -2.49 -11.18 4.66
CA THR A 60 -3.20 -10.30 5.60
C THR A 60 -4.55 -9.86 5.04
N LYS A 61 -4.61 -9.44 3.77
CA LYS A 61 -5.87 -9.11 3.09
C LYS A 61 -6.83 -10.29 3.06
N HIS A 62 -6.33 -11.50 2.78
CA HIS A 62 -7.13 -12.72 2.79
C HIS A 62 -7.70 -12.99 4.19
N SER A 63 -6.84 -12.99 5.22
CA SER A 63 -7.26 -13.20 6.61
C SER A 63 -8.30 -12.18 7.06
N LEU A 64 -8.15 -10.91 6.66
CA LEU A 64 -9.10 -9.86 7.00
C LEU A 64 -10.47 -10.11 6.33
N LYS A 65 -10.47 -10.44 5.02
CA LYS A 65 -11.69 -10.78 4.30
C LYS A 65 -12.40 -12.00 4.89
N GLU A 66 -11.64 -13.03 5.28
CA GLU A 66 -12.19 -14.21 5.93
C GLU A 66 -12.83 -13.85 7.29
N LYS A 67 -12.16 -13.00 8.08
CA LYS A 67 -12.72 -12.51 9.35
C LYS A 67 -13.99 -11.69 9.15
N TRP A 68 -14.02 -10.81 8.14
CA TRP A 68 -15.20 -10.01 7.82
C TRP A 68 -16.36 -10.86 7.33
N TYR A 69 -16.07 -11.88 6.52
CA TYR A 69 -17.08 -12.83 6.06
C TYR A 69 -17.72 -13.62 7.20
N LYS A 70 -16.92 -14.04 8.20
CA LYS A 70 -17.38 -14.79 9.37
C LYS A 70 -17.94 -13.90 10.50
N SER A 71 -17.87 -12.59 10.38
CA SER A 71 -18.29 -11.66 11.44
C SER A 71 -19.79 -11.39 11.37
N ASP A 72 -20.45 -11.31 12.52
CA ASP A 72 -21.86 -10.87 12.61
C ASP A 72 -22.05 -9.35 12.59
N ASN A 73 -20.97 -8.58 12.43
CA ASN A 73 -21.04 -7.12 12.39
C ASN A 73 -21.49 -6.65 10.98
N PRO A 74 -22.68 -6.01 10.85
CA PRO A 74 -23.20 -5.61 9.53
C PRO A 74 -22.29 -4.62 8.80
N THR A 75 -21.56 -3.76 9.52
CA THR A 75 -20.66 -2.77 8.93
C THR A 75 -19.50 -3.42 8.19
N VAL A 76 -18.87 -4.46 8.76
CA VAL A 76 -17.75 -5.15 8.10
C VAL A 76 -18.22 -6.03 6.95
N GLN A 77 -19.43 -6.61 7.04
CA GLN A 77 -20.04 -7.35 5.94
C GLN A 77 -20.37 -6.42 4.76
N ILE A 78 -20.95 -5.25 5.03
CA ILE A 78 -21.18 -4.21 4.01
C ILE A 78 -19.84 -3.76 3.42
N ALA A 79 -18.80 -3.54 4.23
CA ALA A 79 -17.48 -3.17 3.73
C ALA A 79 -16.88 -4.26 2.83
N LEU A 80 -17.01 -5.54 3.21
CA LEU A 80 -16.58 -6.67 2.38
C LEU A 80 -17.34 -6.70 1.05
N TYR A 81 -18.66 -6.54 1.09
CA TYR A 81 -19.49 -6.50 -0.12
C TYR A 81 -19.09 -5.35 -1.04
N LYS A 82 -18.79 -4.17 -0.49
CA LYS A 82 -18.27 -3.03 -1.26
C LYS A 82 -16.93 -3.30 -1.96
N LEU A 83 -16.12 -4.22 -1.44
CA LEU A 83 -14.84 -4.58 -2.05
C LEU A 83 -14.96 -5.63 -3.16
N ILE A 84 -16.00 -6.46 -3.14
CA ILE A 84 -16.16 -7.59 -4.08
C ILE A 84 -17.30 -7.40 -5.09
N GLY A 85 -18.27 -6.54 -4.77
CA GLY A 85 -19.43 -6.28 -5.60
C GLY A 85 -19.09 -5.44 -6.83
N THR A 86 -19.94 -5.57 -7.83
CA THR A 86 -19.93 -4.72 -9.04
C THR A 86 -20.29 -3.27 -8.70
N GLU A 87 -19.93 -2.33 -9.56
CA GLU A 87 -20.22 -0.91 -9.36
C GLU A 87 -21.73 -0.66 -9.15
N ASP A 88 -22.60 -1.35 -9.88
CA ASP A 88 -24.06 -1.27 -9.73
C ASP A 88 -24.57 -1.78 -8.37
N GLU A 89 -24.02 -2.87 -7.87
CA GLU A 89 -24.36 -3.42 -6.56
C GLU A 89 -23.91 -2.49 -5.43
N VAL A 90 -22.67 -1.98 -5.52
CA VAL A 90 -22.11 -1.03 -4.56
C VAL A 90 -22.85 0.30 -4.60
N HIS A 91 -23.32 0.72 -5.77
CA HIS A 91 -24.14 1.92 -5.97
C HIS A 91 -25.49 1.80 -5.24
N ARG A 92 -26.24 0.71 -5.45
CA ARG A 92 -27.51 0.49 -4.73
C ARG A 92 -27.32 0.44 -3.21
N LEU A 93 -26.17 -0.06 -2.75
CA LEU A 93 -25.83 -0.17 -1.34
C LEU A 93 -25.38 1.17 -0.72
N SER A 94 -24.87 2.10 -1.52
CA SER A 94 -24.31 3.38 -1.06
C SER A 94 -25.27 4.52 -1.41
N GLY A 95 -26.24 4.81 -0.51
CA GLY A 95 -27.34 5.74 -0.76
C GLY A 95 -27.01 7.22 -1.01
N THR A 96 -25.74 7.62 -1.09
CA THR A 96 -25.32 9.00 -1.37
C THR A 96 -24.00 9.01 -2.14
N ARG A 97 -24.02 9.42 -3.41
CA ARG A 97 -22.80 9.67 -4.20
C ARG A 97 -22.51 11.17 -4.26
N GLN A 98 -21.26 11.56 -4.02
CA GLN A 98 -20.67 12.76 -4.59
C GLN A 98 -19.81 12.27 -5.76
N GLU A 99 -20.34 12.35 -6.99
CA GLU A 99 -19.51 12.08 -8.16
C GLU A 99 -18.62 13.29 -8.41
N GLN A 100 -17.32 13.16 -8.26
CA GLN A 100 -16.37 14.17 -8.72
C GLN A 100 -16.01 13.83 -10.16
N THR A 101 -16.86 14.22 -11.11
CA THR A 101 -16.50 14.21 -12.54
C THR A 101 -15.54 15.36 -12.78
N HIS A 102 -14.25 15.07 -12.94
CA HIS A 102 -13.30 16.08 -13.38
C HIS A 102 -13.50 16.33 -14.89
N SER A 103 -14.36 17.28 -15.24
CA SER A 103 -14.42 17.82 -16.61
C SER A 103 -13.20 18.71 -16.79
N GLY A 104 -12.27 18.29 -17.65
CA GLY A 104 -10.93 18.86 -17.79
C GLY A 104 -10.86 20.24 -18.45
N GLU A 105 -11.63 21.22 -17.98
CA GLU A 105 -11.42 22.62 -18.36
C GLU A 105 -10.48 23.28 -17.35
N ILE A 106 -9.19 23.28 -17.68
CA ILE A 106 -8.18 24.06 -16.98
C ILE A 106 -8.36 25.54 -17.39
N ILE A 107 -9.04 26.33 -16.56
CA ILE A 107 -9.13 27.78 -16.75
C ILE A 107 -7.82 28.42 -16.28
N ILE A 108 -6.90 28.69 -17.21
CA ILE A 108 -5.69 29.48 -16.94
C ILE A 108 -6.10 30.95 -16.96
N LYS A 109 -6.17 31.59 -15.79
CA LYS A 109 -6.31 33.05 -15.70
C LYS A 109 -4.94 33.70 -15.84
N THR A 110 -4.61 34.19 -17.02
CA THR A 110 -3.45 35.07 -17.23
C THR A 110 -3.80 36.46 -16.68
N HIS A 111 -3.15 36.88 -15.60
CA HIS A 111 -3.20 38.28 -15.15
C HIS A 111 -2.32 39.11 -16.09
N GLU A 112 -2.93 39.76 -17.09
CA GLU A 112 -2.30 40.92 -17.75
C GLU A 112 -2.30 42.07 -16.74
N GLY A 113 -1.14 42.34 -16.17
CA GLY A 113 -0.90 43.50 -15.32
C GLY A 113 -0.96 44.78 -16.16
N ASP A 114 -1.75 45.73 -15.68
CA ASP A 114 -1.74 47.13 -16.10
C ASP A 114 -0.29 47.67 -16.12
N SER A 115 0.21 47.93 -17.33
CA SER A 115 1.29 48.88 -17.57
C SER A 115 0.82 49.86 -18.63
N LYS A 116 0.11 50.89 -18.18
CA LYS A 116 -0.02 52.14 -18.93
C LYS A 116 0.88 53.18 -18.24
N LEU A 117 2.03 53.42 -18.90
CA LEU A 117 2.73 54.70 -18.88
C LEU A 117 1.89 55.76 -19.60
#